data_AF-A0A2S1SK64-F1
#
_entry.id   AF-A0A2S1SK64-F1
#
_cell.length_a   1.000
_cell.length_b   1.000
_cell.length_c   1.000
_cell.angle_alpha   90.00
_cell.angle_beta   90.00
_cell.angle_gamma   90.00
#
_symmetry.space_group_name_H-M   'P 1'
#
loop_
_entity.id
_entity.type
_entity.pdbx_description
1 polymer ?
#
loop_
_entity_poly.entity_id
_entity_poly.type
_entity_poly.pdbx_seq_one_letter_code
_entity_poly.pdbx_strand_id
1 'polypeptide(L)' 'MPLTATVNIPDGKEHYIENLKNLAIKHGIEYVNPKVTENSTIFNFILKDGEEDKKKAFLNEVPADWL' A
#
# COMPACT_ATOMS: atom_id res chain seq x y z
N MET A 1 -18.31 -1.12 4.22
CA MET A 1 -17.50 0.08 3.87
C MET A 1 -16.23 -0.47 3.24
N PRO A 2 -15.72 0.04 2.10
CA PRO A 2 -14.49 -0.48 1.53
C PRO A 2 -13.35 -0.35 2.55
N LEU A 3 -12.58 -1.42 2.72
CA LEU A 3 -11.41 -1.40 3.60
C LEU A 3 -10.28 -0.67 2.86
N THR A 4 -9.78 0.41 3.43
CA THR A 4 -8.61 1.10 2.90
C THR A 4 -7.38 0.76 3.74
N ALA A 5 -6.22 0.69 3.09
CA ALA A 5 -4.92 0.64 3.74
C ALA A 5 -4.09 1.82 3.24
N THR A 6 -3.48 2.56 4.17
CA THR A 6 -2.62 3.70 3.87
C THR A 6 -1.20 3.31 4.23
N VAL A 7 -0.25 3.61 3.34
CA VAL A 7 1.18 3.36 3.54
C VAL A 7 1.93 4.66 3.32
N ASN A 8 2.67 5.10 4.33
CA ASN A 8 3.54 6.28 4.29
C ASN A 8 4.97 5.85 3.96
N ILE A 9 5.42 6.14 2.75
CA ILE A 9 6.76 5.82 2.28
C ILE A 9 7.64 7.05 2.50
N PRO A 10 8.67 7.02 3.35
CA PRO A 10 9.54 8.19 3.53
C PRO A 10 10.34 8.51 2.26
N ASP A 11 10.76 9.76 2.13
CA ASP A 11 11.57 10.23 1.00
C ASP A 11 12.85 9.39 0.79
N GLY A 12 13.21 9.14 -0.47
CA GLY A 12 14.33 8.26 -0.86
C GLY A 12 14.01 6.75 -0.89
N LYS A 13 12.76 6.36 -0.60
CA LYS A 13 12.28 4.96 -0.72
C LYS A 13 11.44 4.74 -1.99
N GLU A 14 11.68 5.50 -3.06
CA GLU A 14 10.91 5.41 -4.31
C GLU A 14 10.90 4.00 -4.92
N HIS A 15 11.98 3.22 -4.75
CA HIS A 15 12.03 1.81 -5.19
C HIS A 15 11.00 0.91 -4.47
N TYR A 16 10.55 1.28 -3.26
CA TYR A 16 9.47 0.57 -2.58
C TYR A 16 8.11 0.86 -3.19
N ILE A 17 7.93 1.97 -3.89
CA ILE A 17 6.69 2.27 -4.62
C ILE A 17 6.43 1.18 -5.66
N GLU A 18 7.44 0.83 -6.44
CA GLU A 18 7.34 -0.25 -7.43
C GLU A 18 7.10 -1.60 -6.75
N ASN A 19 7.77 -1.86 -5.62
CA ASN A 19 7.59 -3.10 -4.87
C ASN A 19 6.15 -3.22 -4.33
N LEU A 20 5.60 -2.15 -3.75
CA LEU A 20 4.22 -2.10 -3.24
C LEU A 20 3.18 -2.22 -4.37
N LYS A 21 3.43 -1.61 -5.53
CA LYS A 21 2.58 -1.78 -6.71
C LYS A 21 2.59 -3.24 -7.18
N ASN A 22 3.76 -3.84 -7.32
CA ASN A 22 3.88 -5.26 -7.69
C ASN A 22 3.21 -6.17 -6.66
N LEU A 23 3.33 -5.85 -5.37
CA LEU A 23 2.67 -6.57 -4.29
C LEU A 23 1.14 -6.45 -4.39
N ALA A 24 0.62 -5.24 -4.57
CA ALA A 24 -0.80 -5.01 -4.76
C ALA A 24 -1.33 -5.77 -5.98
N ILE A 25 -0.62 -5.71 -7.12
CA ILE A 25 -0.97 -6.47 -8.34
C ILE A 25 -0.93 -7.98 -8.09
N LYS A 26 0.11 -8.50 -7.43
CA LYS A 26 0.27 -9.92 -7.08
C LYS A 26 -0.89 -10.43 -6.22
N HIS A 27 -1.33 -9.62 -5.26
CA HIS A 27 -2.47 -9.96 -4.40
C HIS A 27 -3.83 -9.62 -5.05
N GLY A 28 -3.85 -8.92 -6.19
CA GLY A 28 -5.06 -8.48 -6.87
C GLY A 28 -5.78 -7.33 -6.15
N ILE A 29 -5.04 -6.53 -5.39
CA ILE A 29 -5.53 -5.38 -4.61
C ILE A 29 -5.55 -4.15 -5.52
N GLU A 30 -6.70 -3.48 -5.57
CA GLU A 30 -6.79 -2.19 -6.25
C GLU A 30 -6.10 -1.11 -5.41
N TYR A 31 -5.37 -0.21 -6.08
CA TYR A 31 -4.71 0.90 -5.42
C TYR A 31 -5.05 2.20 -6.13
N VAL A 32 -5.15 3.27 -5.36
CA VAL A 32 -5.33 4.61 -5.92
C VAL A 32 -3.99 5.29 -6.12
N ASN A 33 -4.01 6.35 -6.92
CA ASN A 33 -2.81 7.08 -7.25
C ASN A 33 -2.12 7.59 -5.97
N PRO A 34 -0.81 7.37 -5.82
CA PRO A 34 -0.09 7.83 -4.66
C PRO A 34 -0.03 9.35 -4.60
N LYS A 35 -0.15 9.87 -3.38
CA LYS A 35 0.02 11.29 -3.11
C LYS A 35 1.44 11.54 -2.64
N VAL A 36 2.25 12.14 -3.49
CA VAL A 36 3.60 12.58 -3.15
C VAL A 36 3.49 13.88 -2.35
N THR A 37 4.08 13.90 -1.16
CA THR A 37 4.31 15.08 -0.33
C THR A 37 5.81 15.37 -0.27
N GLU A 38 6.16 16.56 0.22
CA GLU A 38 7.54 17.08 0.21
C GLU A 38 8.58 16.13 0.85
N ASN A 39 8.16 15.31 1.82
CA ASN A 39 9.04 14.41 2.57
C ASN A 39 8.60 12.94 2.54
N SER A 40 7.52 12.58 1.84
CA SER A 40 6.97 11.22 1.86
C SER A 40 6.05 10.97 0.66
N THR A 41 5.84 9.71 0.30
CA THR A 41 4.83 9.29 -0.67
C THR A 41 3.77 8.47 0.05
N ILE A 42 2.54 8.97 0.03
CA ILE A 42 1.37 8.32 0.63
C ILE A 42 0.72 7.43 -0.42
N PHE A 43 0.77 6.12 -0.20
CA PHE A 43 0.04 5.15 -1.01
C PHE A 43 -1.27 4.78 -0.33
N ASN A 44 -2.37 4.80 -1.09
CA ASN A 44 -3.67 4.33 -0.61
C ASN A 44 -4.09 3.12 -1.43
N PHE A 45 -4.43 2.04 -0.74
CA PHE A 45 -4.91 0.79 -1.29
C PHE A 45 -6.39 0.64 -0.96
N ILE A 46 -7.19 0.28 -1.95
CA ILE A 46 -8.62 0.00 -1.81
C ILE A 46 -8.78 -1.51 -1.88
N LEU A 47 -9.22 -2.11 -0.78
CA LEU A 47 -9.47 -3.53 -0.67
C LEU A 47 -10.96 -3.79 -0.79
N LYS A 48 -11.33 -4.83 -1.54
CA LYS A 48 -12.73 -5.27 -1.61
C LYS A 48 -13.12 -6.02 -0.34
N ASP A 49 -14.39 -5.90 0.01
CA ASP A 49 -15.01 -6.66 1.10
C ASP A 49 -14.85 -8.18 0.79
N GLY A 50 -14.21 -8.93 1.69
CA GLY A 50 -13.82 -10.34 1.48
C GLY A 50 -12.34 -10.58 1.17
N GLU A 51 -11.51 -9.54 1.03
CA GLU A 51 -10.07 -9.65 0.80
C GLU A 51 -9.24 -9.44 2.10
N GLU A 52 -9.81 -9.71 3.27
CA GLU A 52 -9.11 -9.53 4.56
C GLU A 52 -7.83 -10.35 4.68
N ASP A 53 -7.81 -11.58 4.15
CA ASP A 53 -6.60 -12.41 4.11
C ASP A 53 -5.50 -11.77 3.26
N LYS A 54 -5.88 -11.22 2.10
CA LYS A 54 -4.95 -10.50 1.21
C LYS A 54 -4.49 -9.19 1.83
N LYS A 55 -5.39 -8.47 2.51
CA LYS A 55 -5.07 -7.26 3.29
C LYS A 55 -4.04 -7.59 4.34
N LYS A 56 -4.26 -8.65 5.14
CA LYS A 56 -3.31 -9.07 6.17
C LYS A 56 -1.98 -9.45 5.56
N ALA A 57 -1.96 -10.27 4.51
CA ALA A 57 -0.72 -10.65 3.83
C ALA A 57 0.04 -9.42 3.31
N PHE A 58 -0.66 -8.50 2.64
CA PHE A 58 -0.10 -7.25 2.15
C PHE A 58 0.47 -6.41 3.28
N LEU A 59 -0.32 -6.10 4.31
CA LEU A 59 0.10 -5.31 5.47
C LEU A 59 1.25 -5.95 6.24
N ASN A 60 1.38 -7.29 6.20
CA ASN A 60 2.46 -8.02 6.88
C ASN A 60 3.78 -8.00 6.08
N GLU A 61 3.72 -7.81 4.76
CA GLU A 61 4.90 -7.56 3.92
C GLU A 61 5.28 -6.07 3.88
N VAL A 62 4.35 -5.16 4.21
CA VAL A 62 4.65 -3.74 4.42
C VAL A 62 5.33 -3.57 5.79
N PRO A 63 6.44 -2.80 5.87
CA PRO A 63 7.04 -2.44 7.15
C PRO A 63 6.01 -1.72 8.05
N ALA A 64 5.86 -2.18 9.29
CA ALA A 64 4.97 -1.53 10.27
C ALA A 64 5.32 -0.06 10.54
N ASP A 65 6.58 0.33 10.29
CA ASP A 65 7.07 1.72 10.37
C ASP A 65 6.39 2.65 9.36
N TRP A 66 5.69 2.09 8.35
CA TRP A 66 5.04 2.81 7.26
C TRP A 66 3.51 2.74 7.31
N LEU A 67 2.92 2.06 8.29
CA LEU A 67 1.47 1.91 8.45
C LEU A 67 0.85 3.00 9.34
#